data_AF-A0A9P0KZE1-F1
#
_entry.id   AF-A0A9P0KZE1-F1
#
_cell.length_a   1.000
_cell.length_b   1.000
_cell.length_c   1.000
_cell.angle_alpha   90.00
_cell.angle_beta   90.00
_cell.angle_gamma   90.00
#
_symmetry.space_group_name_H-M   'P 1'
#
loop_
_entity.id
_entity.type
_entity.pdbx_description
1 polymer ?
#
loop_
_entity_poly.entity_id
_entity_poly.type
_entity_poly.pdbx_seq_one_letter_code
_entity_poly.pdbx_strand_id
1 'polypeptide(L)'
;MYIFIPEKQQLVVKEEITGIKLKQHLNVRLNLIGDEYYLICNGSLVRDDSFVNNGIVHIVPRLFGGKGGFGSMLRAIGAQIEKTTNREACRDLSGRRLRDINEEQRISNQSHKHEHRHTIFGLC
;
A
#
# COMPACT_ATOMS: atom_id res chain seq x y z
N MET A 1 30.51 19.36 -3.51
CA MET A 1 30.32 19.02 -4.93
C MET A 1 29.24 17.94 -5.07
N TYR A 2 28.25 18.09 -5.98
CA TYR A 2 27.19 17.08 -6.18
C TYR A 2 27.12 16.63 -7.64
N ILE A 3 26.66 15.41 -7.88
CA ILE A 3 26.40 14.86 -9.22
C ILE A 3 24.89 14.74 -9.39
N PHE A 4 24.34 15.43 -10.38
CA PHE A 4 22.92 15.32 -10.72
C PHE A 4 22.70 14.16 -11.71
N ILE A 5 21.74 13.28 -11.41
CA ILE A 5 21.32 12.14 -12.23
C ILE A 5 19.89 12.45 -12.75
N PRO A 6 19.74 12.94 -13.99
CA PRO A 6 18.45 13.39 -14.52
C PRO A 6 17.43 12.26 -14.63
N GLU A 7 17.84 11.07 -15.08
CA GLU A 7 16.96 9.91 -15.32
C GLU A 7 16.23 9.44 -14.05
N LYS A 8 16.83 9.67 -12.88
CA LYS A 8 16.31 9.20 -11.59
C LYS A 8 15.85 10.34 -10.67
N GLN A 9 15.93 11.59 -11.12
CA GLN A 9 15.66 12.78 -10.29
C GLN A 9 16.45 12.75 -8.97
N GLN A 10 17.73 12.35 -9.05
CA GLN A 10 18.60 12.13 -7.89
C GLN A 10 19.83 13.03 -7.93
N LEU A 11 20.36 13.35 -6.76
CA LEU A 11 21.61 14.07 -6.56
C LEU A 11 22.49 13.23 -5.65
N VAL A 12 23.71 12.94 -6.11
CA VAL A 12 24.73 12.31 -5.26
C VAL A 12 25.59 13.41 -4.69
N VAL A 13 25.43 13.66 -3.39
CA VAL A 13 26.18 14.67 -2.65
C VAL A 13 27.44 14.00 -2.11
N LYS A 14 28.63 14.50 -2.47
CA LYS A 14 29.93 13.94 -2.02
C LYS A 14 30.57 14.71 -0.86
N GLU A 15 30.15 15.94 -0.64
CA GLU A 15 30.67 16.82 0.41
C GLU A 15 29.49 17.38 1.20
N GLU A 16 29.72 17.72 2.46
CA GLU A 16 28.70 18.34 3.28
C GLU A 16 28.18 19.64 2.66
N ILE A 17 26.86 19.68 2.42
CA ILE A 17 26.18 20.86 1.89
C ILE A 17 24.90 21.13 2.68
N THR A 18 24.65 22.40 2.98
CA THR A 18 23.42 22.85 3.61
C THR A 18 22.25 22.78 2.62
N GLY A 19 21.06 22.44 3.11
CA GLY A 19 19.83 22.38 2.33
C GLY A 19 19.53 23.66 1.56
N ILE A 20 19.74 24.84 2.16
CA ILE A 20 19.59 26.15 1.48
C ILE A 20 20.45 26.24 0.23
N LYS A 21 21.76 25.96 0.36
CA LYS A 21 22.71 26.02 -0.75
C LYS A 21 22.31 25.04 -1.84
N LEU A 22 21.93 23.82 -1.46
CA LEU A 22 21.49 22.79 -2.40
C LEU A 22 20.25 23.22 -3.19
N LYS A 23 19.22 23.77 -2.52
CA LYS A 23 18.01 24.30 -3.16
C LYS A 23 18.32 25.48 -4.08
N GLN A 24 19.19 26.40 -3.67
CA GLN A 24 19.63 27.53 -4.51
C GLN A 24 20.30 27.05 -5.80
N HIS A 25 21.24 26.11 -5.69
CA HIS A 25 21.90 25.52 -6.86
C HIS A 25 20.91 24.78 -7.78
N LEU A 26 19.92 24.10 -7.22
CA LEU A 26 18.89 23.42 -8.00
C LEU A 26 17.93 24.38 -8.70
N ASN A 27 17.49 25.45 -8.03
CA ASN A 27 16.64 26.47 -8.63
C ASN A 27 17.31 27.10 -9.87
N VAL A 28 18.60 27.44 -9.76
CA VAL A 28 19.37 27.99 -10.88
C VAL A 28 19.58 26.96 -11.99
N ARG A 29 19.88 25.71 -11.64
CA ARG A 29 20.22 24.67 -12.62
C ARG A 29 19.00 24.12 -13.36
N LEU A 30 17.88 23.98 -12.67
CA LEU A 30 16.65 23.34 -13.18
C LEU A 30 15.56 24.36 -13.54
N ASN A 31 15.80 25.65 -13.28
CA ASN A 31 14.83 26.73 -13.47
C ASN A 31 13.48 26.45 -12.77
N LEU A 32 13.55 25.86 -11.57
CA LEU A 32 12.38 25.50 -10.76
C LEU A 32 12.16 26.54 -9.67
N ILE A 33 10.89 26.76 -9.32
CA ILE A 33 10.50 27.59 -8.19
C ILE A 33 10.54 26.72 -6.93
N GLY A 34 11.07 27.25 -5.82
CA GLY A 34 11.34 26.47 -4.60
C GLY A 34 10.14 25.75 -3.98
N ASP A 35 8.91 26.17 -4.32
CA ASP A 35 7.67 25.55 -3.87
C ASP A 35 7.13 24.44 -4.79
N GLU A 36 7.77 24.19 -5.94
CA GLU A 36 7.38 23.15 -6.89
C GLU A 36 8.00 21.79 -6.59
N TYR A 37 8.92 21.70 -5.61
CA TYR A 37 9.58 20.45 -5.27
C TYR A 37 9.98 20.40 -3.79
N TYR A 38 10.33 19.21 -3.33
CA TYR A 38 10.96 18.99 -2.04
C TYR A 38 12.07 17.95 -2.16
N LEU A 39 12.98 17.96 -1.20
CA LEU A 39 14.17 17.13 -1.21
C LEU A 39 14.08 16.09 -0.09
N ILE A 40 14.36 14.84 -0.40
CA ILE A 40 14.40 13.74 0.57
C ILE A 40 15.80 13.14 0.57
N CYS A 41 16.39 13.00 1.76
CA CYS A 41 17.64 12.28 1.97
C CYS A 41 17.42 11.19 3.02
N ASN A 42 17.73 9.93 2.70
CA ASN A 42 17.55 8.78 3.61
C ASN A 42 16.14 8.71 4.24
N GLY A 43 15.09 9.04 3.48
CA GLY A 43 13.70 9.07 3.97
C GLY A 43 13.31 10.29 4.80
N SER A 44 14.25 11.18 5.12
CA SER A 44 13.99 12.42 5.85
C SER A 44 13.92 13.63 4.92
N LEU A 45 13.05 14.59 5.26
CA LEU A 45 12.95 15.87 4.53
C LEU A 45 14.21 16.71 4.76
N VAL A 46 14.85 17.14 3.68
CA VAL A 46 15.97 18.10 3.75
C VAL A 46 15.39 19.49 3.97
N ARG A 47 15.48 20.00 5.20
CA ARG A 47 15.13 21.37 5.55
C ARG A 47 16.27 22.32 5.17
N ASP A 48 15.98 23.60 5.25
CA ASP A 48 16.92 24.67 4.90
C ASP A 48 18.20 24.58 5.75
N ASP A 49 18.05 24.37 7.06
CA ASP A 49 19.16 24.26 8.01
C ASP A 49 19.75 22.83 8.10
N SER A 50 19.22 21.87 7.33
CA SER A 50 19.72 20.51 7.36
C SER A 50 21.03 20.39 6.58
N PHE A 51 22.00 19.68 7.16
CA PHE A 51 23.22 19.29 6.48
C PHE A 51 23.02 17.94 5.82
N VAL A 52 23.36 17.86 4.53
CA VAL A 52 23.43 16.60 3.79
C VAL A 52 24.89 16.28 3.59
N ASN A 53 25.34 15.18 4.20
CA ASN A 53 26.70 14.67 4.05
C ASN A 53 26.66 13.30 3.37
N ASN A 54 27.48 13.15 2.33
CA ASN A 54 27.77 11.90 1.63
C ASN A 54 26.55 10.98 1.43
N GLY A 55 25.58 11.42 0.62
CA GLY A 55 24.29 10.76 0.49
C GLY A 55 23.58 11.01 -0.83
N ILE A 56 22.55 10.19 -1.10
CA ILE A 56 21.67 10.33 -2.25
C ILE A 56 20.46 11.16 -1.83
N VAL A 57 20.28 12.30 -2.49
CA VAL A 57 19.11 13.17 -2.33
C VAL A 57 18.18 12.96 -3.50
N HIS A 58 16.91 12.72 -3.20
CA HIS A 58 15.85 12.61 -4.19
C HIS A 58 15.16 13.96 -4.34
N ILE A 59 14.98 14.40 -5.59
CA ILE A 59 14.16 15.56 -5.93
C ILE A 59 12.77 15.06 -6.22
N VAL A 60 11.80 15.48 -5.42
CA VAL A 60 10.41 15.07 -5.59
C VAL A 60 9.56 16.28 -5.98
N PRO A 61 9.01 16.32 -7.20
CA PRO A 61 8.12 17.40 -7.60
C PRO A 61 6.84 17.38 -6.76
N ARG A 62 6.39 18.56 -6.36
CA ARG A 62 5.10 18.78 -5.73
C ARG A 62 4.06 18.84 -6.83
N LEU A 63 3.19 17.84 -6.85
CA LEU A 63 2.05 17.83 -7.75
C LEU A 63 1.01 18.82 -7.23
N PHE A 64 0.65 19.81 -8.05
CA PHE A 64 -0.47 20.73 -7.80
C PHE A 64 -1.79 19.95 -7.85
N GLY A 65 -2.28 19.51 -6.69
CA GLY A 65 -3.61 18.89 -6.55
C GLY A 65 -3.70 17.43 -7.02
N GLY A 66 -4.68 16.72 -6.46
CA GLY A 66 -5.03 15.34 -6.86
C GLY A 66 -4.67 14.22 -5.88
N LYS A 67 -4.42 14.49 -4.58
CA LYS A 67 -4.29 13.42 -3.54
C LYS A 67 -5.53 12.53 -3.39
N GLY A 68 -6.57 12.75 -4.19
CA GLY A 68 -7.75 11.92 -4.30
C GLY A 68 -7.65 10.79 -5.32
N GLY A 69 -6.59 10.68 -6.13
CA GLY A 69 -6.48 9.64 -7.17
C GLY A 69 -6.49 8.23 -6.59
N PHE A 70 -5.58 7.94 -5.66
CA PHE A 70 -5.53 6.65 -4.96
C PHE A 70 -6.82 6.39 -4.17
N GLY A 71 -7.36 7.38 -3.46
CA GLY A 71 -8.63 7.24 -2.73
C GLY A 71 -9.84 7.05 -3.64
N SER A 72 -9.87 7.66 -4.83
CA SER A 72 -10.93 7.49 -5.82
C SER A 72 -10.82 6.14 -6.51
N MET A 73 -9.59 5.67 -6.78
CA MET A 73 -9.32 4.33 -7.25
C MET A 73 -9.78 3.29 -6.23
N LEU A 74 -9.46 3.47 -4.94
CA LEU A 74 -9.96 2.61 -3.86
C LEU A 74 -11.48 2.65 -3.74
N ARG A 75 -12.13 3.83 -3.90
CA ARG A 75 -13.60 3.94 -3.91
C ARG A 75 -14.22 3.26 -5.13
N ALA A 76 -13.61 3.36 -6.30
CA ALA A 76 -14.07 2.70 -7.52
C ALA A 76 -13.95 1.17 -7.40
N ILE A 77 -12.82 0.67 -6.89
CA ILE A 77 -12.61 -0.75 -6.60
C ILE A 77 -13.62 -1.22 -5.54
N GLY A 78 -13.79 -0.46 -4.45
CA GLY A 78 -14.78 -0.77 -3.41
C GLY A 78 -16.23 -0.75 -3.90
N ALA A 79 -16.55 0.04 -4.93
CA ALA A 79 -17.86 0.05 -5.58
C ALA A 79 -18.05 -1.13 -6.55
N GLN A 80 -16.97 -1.62 -7.18
CA GLN A 80 -16.96 -2.82 -8.02
C GLN A 80 -16.94 -4.12 -7.21
N ILE A 81 -16.45 -4.08 -5.98
CA ILE A 81 -16.61 -5.16 -5.01
C ILE A 81 -18.05 -5.09 -4.50
N GLU A 82 -18.96 -5.70 -5.25
CA GLU A 82 -20.25 -6.11 -4.70
C GLU A 82 -19.98 -6.86 -3.39
N LYS A 83 -20.71 -6.53 -2.31
CA LYS A 83 -20.63 -7.26 -1.04
C LYS A 83 -20.72 -8.74 -1.37
N THR A 84 -19.59 -9.46 -1.34
CA THR A 84 -19.60 -10.89 -1.57
C THR A 84 -20.52 -11.48 -0.50
N THR A 85 -21.62 -12.08 -0.92
CA THR A 85 -22.54 -12.82 -0.05
C THR A 85 -21.88 -14.06 0.55
N ASN A 86 -20.62 -14.32 0.19
CA ASN A 86 -19.76 -15.35 0.74
C ASN A 86 -19.37 -15.02 2.19
N ARG A 87 -20.33 -15.28 3.10
CA ARG A 87 -20.13 -15.29 4.56
C ARG A 87 -19.17 -16.39 5.02
N GLU A 88 -18.74 -17.30 4.16
CA GLU A 88 -17.85 -18.41 4.52
C GLU A 88 -16.42 -17.94 4.79
N ALA A 89 -16.06 -16.73 4.33
CA ALA A 89 -14.78 -16.09 4.63
C ALA A 89 -14.73 -15.46 6.05
N CYS A 90 -15.89 -15.29 6.71
CA CYS A 90 -15.93 -14.76 8.06
C CYS A 90 -15.43 -15.80 9.08
N ARG A 91 -14.80 -15.29 10.13
CA ARG A 91 -14.36 -16.05 11.30
C ARG A 91 -15.47 -16.01 12.35
N ASP A 92 -15.65 -17.08 13.12
CA ASP A 92 -16.47 -17.06 14.32
C ASP A 92 -15.72 -16.38 15.49
N LEU A 93 -16.39 -16.19 16.62
CA LEU A 93 -15.79 -15.64 17.85
C LEU A 93 -14.72 -16.57 18.47
N SER A 94 -14.58 -17.81 17.97
CA SER A 94 -13.54 -18.75 18.38
C SER A 94 -12.32 -18.75 17.44
N GLY A 95 -12.37 -17.95 16.36
CA GLY A 95 -11.30 -17.81 15.36
C GLY A 95 -11.30 -18.90 14.28
N ARG A 96 -12.29 -19.80 14.23
CA ARG A 96 -12.47 -20.78 13.15
C ARG A 96 -13.15 -20.14 11.94
N ARG A 97 -12.87 -20.61 10.73
CA ARG A 97 -13.56 -20.11 9.51
C ARG A 97 -14.91 -20.80 9.38
N LEU A 98 -15.94 -20.06 8.97
CA LEU A 98 -17.30 -20.61 8.77
C LEU A 98 -17.35 -21.70 7.70
N ARG A 99 -16.41 -21.71 6.75
CA ARG A 99 -16.25 -22.78 5.77
C ARG A 99 -16.08 -24.17 6.42
N ASP A 100 -15.19 -24.26 7.40
CA ASP A 100 -14.84 -25.52 8.05
C ASP A 100 -16.06 -26.06 8.84
N ILE A 101 -16.78 -25.15 9.50
CA ILE A 101 -17.98 -25.47 10.29
C ILE A 101 -19.13 -25.99 9.40
N ASN A 102 -19.36 -25.36 8.24
CA ASN A 102 -20.38 -25.81 7.29
C ASN A 102 -20.04 -27.16 6.66
N GLU A 103 -18.77 -27.41 6.34
CA GLU A 103 -18.32 -28.71 5.81
C GLU A 103 -18.53 -29.83 6.84
N GLU A 104 -18.20 -29.60 8.12
CA GLU A 104 -18.47 -30.54 9.22
C GLU A 104 -19.97 -30.86 9.37
N GLN A 105 -20.83 -29.83 9.36
CA GLN A 105 -22.29 -30.05 9.44
C GLN A 105 -22.84 -30.78 8.22
N ARG A 106 -22.29 -30.53 7.03
CA ARG A 106 -22.71 -31.23 5.81
C ARG A 106 -22.36 -32.71 5.87
N ILE A 107 -21.17 -33.05 6.35
CA ILE A 107 -20.72 -34.44 6.53
C ILE A 107 -21.60 -35.15 7.58
N SER A 108 -21.85 -34.52 8.74
CA SER A 108 -22.73 -35.06 9.77
C SER A 108 -24.15 -35.32 9.24
N ASN A 109 -24.76 -34.34 8.55
CA ASN A 109 -26.11 -34.49 8.00
C ASN A 109 -26.20 -35.55 6.91
N GLN A 110 -25.14 -35.78 6.13
CA GLN A 110 -25.09 -36.88 5.16
C GLN A 110 -25.05 -38.23 5.87
N SER A 111 -24.19 -38.40 6.88
CA SER A 111 -24.13 -39.63 7.69
C SER A 111 -25.49 -39.97 8.31
N HIS A 112 -26.18 -38.99 8.91
CA HIS A 112 -27.51 -39.19 9.48
C HIS A 112 -28.56 -39.56 8.42
N LYS A 113 -28.49 -38.99 7.21
CA LYS A 113 -29.40 -39.36 6.10
C LYS A 113 -29.13 -40.77 5.58
N HIS A 114 -27.86 -41.19 5.52
CA HIS A 114 -27.49 -42.54 5.13
C HIS A 114 -28.01 -43.55 6.17
N GLU A 115 -27.85 -43.27 7.46
CA GLU A 115 -28.34 -44.12 8.56
C GLU A 115 -29.87 -44.26 8.53
N HIS A 116 -30.61 -43.16 8.37
CA HIS A 116 -32.08 -43.21 8.25
C HIS A 116 -32.57 -43.97 7.00
N ARG A 117 -31.86 -43.89 5.86
CA ARG A 117 -32.22 -44.67 4.65
C ARG A 117 -31.97 -46.17 4.84
N HIS A 118 -30.92 -46.55 5.58
CA HIS A 118 -30.65 -47.96 5.89
C HIS A 118 -31.67 -48.56 6.88
N THR A 119 -32.10 -47.80 7.89
CA THR A 119 -33.12 -48.26 8.85
C THR A 119 -34.50 -48.43 8.21
N ILE A 120 -34.86 -47.58 7.24
CA ILE A 120 -36.16 -47.67 6.54
C ILE A 120 -36.20 -48.84 5.54
N PHE A 121 -35.09 -49.16 4.87
CA PHE A 121 -35.02 -50.30 3.93
C PHE A 121 -34.79 -51.66 4.61
N GLY A 122 -34.37 -51.70 5.88
CA GLY A 122 -34.20 -52.94 6.66
C GLY A 122 -35.45 -53.41 7.42
N LEU A 123 -36.59 -52.72 7.25
CA LEU A 123 -37.87 -53.01 7.92
C LEU A 123 -38.97 -53.50 6.95
N CYS A 124 -38.58 -53.98 5.77
CA CYS A 124 -39.45 -54.70 4.82
C CYS A 124 -38.96 -56.14 4.66
#